data_AF-A0A6V7JT23-F1
#
_entry.id   AF-A0A6V7JT23-F1
#
_cell.length_a   1.000
_cell.length_b   1.000
_cell.length_c   1.000
_cell.angle_alpha   90.00
_cell.angle_beta   90.00
_cell.angle_gamma   90.00
#
_symmetry.space_group_name_H-M   'P 1'
#
loop_
_entity.id
_entity.type
_entity.pdbx_description
1 polymer ?
#
loop_
_entity_poly.entity_id
_entity_poly.type
_entity_poly.pdbx_seq_one_letter_code
_entity_poly.pdbx_strand_id
1 'polypeptide(L)' 'TNNDVMVDILERLPVPFGLVRFGVAPDHPEVKNVINTFTKTAKNPRVRFLGNINVGRDVSVDDLKQHYHAVLL' A
#
# COMPACT_ATOMS: atom_id res chain seq x y z
N THR A 1 23.37 -5.58 -7.53
CA THR A 1 22.39 -5.11 -6.52
C THR A 1 21.18 -6.00 -6.61
N ASN A 2 20.75 -6.58 -5.48
CA ASN A 2 19.77 -7.67 -5.46
C ASN A 2 18.41 -7.19 -6.01
N ASN A 3 18.06 -7.58 -7.24
CA ASN A 3 16.95 -7.00 -7.99
C ASN A 3 15.61 -7.75 -7.82
N ASP A 4 15.59 -8.78 -6.97
CA ASP A 4 14.51 -9.78 -6.88
C ASP A 4 13.51 -9.53 -5.74
N VAL A 5 13.47 -8.31 -5.18
CA VAL A 5 12.53 -7.97 -4.11
C VAL A 5 11.16 -7.66 -4.68
N MET A 6 10.15 -8.40 -4.23
CA MET A 6 8.73 -8.15 -4.47
C MET A 6 8.14 -7.44 -3.26
N VAL A 7 7.23 -6.49 -3.51
CA VAL A 7 6.54 -5.70 -2.47
C VAL A 7 5.04 -5.86 -2.65
N ASP A 8 4.37 -6.32 -1.61
CA ASP A 8 2.91 -6.36 -1.54
C ASP A 8 2.43 -5.31 -0.56
N ILE A 9 1.51 -4.44 -1.01
CA ILE A 9 0.85 -3.44 -0.18
C ILE A 9 -0.54 -3.98 0.16
N LEU A 10 -0.74 -4.37 1.41
CA LEU A 10 -2.03 -4.80 1.92
C LEU A 10 -2.77 -3.58 2.48
N GLU A 11 -4.03 -3.42 2.08
CA GLU A 11 -4.87 -2.29 2.49
C GLU A 11 -6.26 -2.79 2.83
N ARG A 12 -6.82 -2.26 3.92
CA ARG A 12 -8.17 -2.61 4.39
C ARG A 12 -9.24 -2.09 3.44
N LEU A 13 -9.03 -0.92 2.83
CA LEU A 13 -9.96 -0.34 1.86
C LEU A 13 -9.74 -0.93 0.45
N PRO A 14 -10.76 -0.89 -0.43
CA PRO A 14 -10.60 -1.32 -1.82
C PRO A 14 -9.76 -0.34 -2.66
N VAL A 15 -9.45 0.85 -2.12
CA VAL A 15 -8.72 1.90 -2.82
C VAL A 15 -7.51 2.37 -2.01
N PRO A 16 -6.39 2.73 -2.66
CA PRO A 16 -5.16 3.15 -1.98
C PRO A 16 -5.22 4.62 -1.52
N PHE A 17 -4.07 5.08 -1.00
CA PHE A 17 -3.70 6.47 -0.68
C PHE A 17 -4.19 7.04 0.65
N GLY A 18 -4.98 6.29 1.42
CA GLY A 18 -5.34 6.65 2.80
C GLY A 18 -5.81 8.11 2.95
N LEU A 19 -5.21 8.84 3.89
CA LEU A 19 -5.60 10.23 4.19
C LEU A 19 -5.36 11.21 3.04
N VAL A 20 -4.46 10.93 2.10
CA VAL A 20 -4.32 11.78 0.91
C VAL A 20 -5.62 11.77 0.09
N ARG A 21 -6.34 10.64 0.09
CA ARG A 21 -7.64 10.52 -0.56
C ARG A 21 -8.79 11.00 0.32
N PHE A 22 -8.80 10.57 1.58
CA PHE A 22 -9.97 10.72 2.46
C PHE A 22 -9.88 11.84 3.51
N GLY A 23 -8.68 12.37 3.76
CA GLY A 23 -8.44 13.38 4.79
C GLY A 23 -8.09 14.76 4.22
N VAL A 24 -7.33 14.82 3.12
CA VAL A 24 -6.96 16.09 2.49
C VAL A 24 -8.22 16.79 1.98
N ALA A 25 -8.41 18.00 2.49
CA ALA A 25 -9.55 18.84 2.17
C ALA A 25 -9.66 19.09 0.66
N PRO A 26 -10.89 19.19 0.11
CA PRO A 26 -11.11 19.27 -1.33
C PRO A 26 -10.60 20.57 -1.97
N ASP A 27 -10.46 21.63 -1.17
CA ASP A 27 -9.93 22.95 -1.52
C ASP A 27 -8.39 23.02 -1.55
N HIS A 28 -7.70 21.94 -1.16
CA HIS A 28 -6.24 21.81 -1.20
C HIS A 28 -5.79 20.70 -2.16
N PRO A 29 -6.11 20.80 -3.48
CA PRO A 29 -5.79 19.76 -4.45
C PRO A 29 -4.28 19.54 -4.65
N GLU A 30 -3.46 20.55 -4.39
CA GLU A 30 -2.01 20.48 -4.55
C GLU A 30 -1.36 19.44 -3.63
N VAL A 31 -1.91 19.24 -2.43
CA VAL A 31 -1.44 18.22 -1.48
C VAL A 31 -1.73 16.80 -2.03
N LYS A 32 -2.76 16.66 -2.87
CA LYS A 32 -3.11 15.37 -3.51
C LYS A 32 -2.16 15.00 -4.66
N ASN A 33 -1.28 15.90 -5.11
CA ASN A 33 -0.32 15.62 -6.21
C ASN A 33 0.64 14.47 -5.91
N VAL A 34 0.89 14.15 -4.63
CA VAL A 34 1.71 12.99 -4.23
C VAL A 34 1.15 11.65 -4.75
N ILE A 35 -0.15 11.58 -5.04
CA ILE A 35 -0.80 10.42 -5.68
C ILE A 35 -0.12 10.05 -6.99
N ASN A 36 0.39 11.01 -7.75
CA ASN A 36 1.08 10.74 -9.02
C ASN A 36 2.35 9.92 -8.80
N THR A 37 3.14 10.27 -7.79
CA THR A 37 4.35 9.54 -7.42
C THR A 37 4.03 8.13 -6.95
N PHE A 38 3.03 7.98 -6.06
CA PHE A 38 2.60 6.66 -5.60
C PHE A 38 2.07 5.78 -6.74
N THR A 39 1.32 6.37 -7.68
CA THR A 39 0.82 5.67 -8.86
C THR A 39 1.98 5.20 -9.75
N LYS A 40 3.02 6.02 -9.92
CA LYS A 40 4.22 5.61 -10.66
C LYS A 40 4.94 4.45 -9.98
N THR A 41 5.05 4.48 -8.65
CA THR A 41 5.63 3.37 -7.87
C THR A 41 4.80 2.10 -8.00
N ALA A 42 3.48 2.19 -7.88
CA ALA A 42 2.56 1.04 -7.97
C ALA A 42 2.52 0.40 -9.37
N LYS A 43 2.92 1.13 -10.43
CA LYS A 43 3.07 0.57 -11.78
C LYS A 43 4.33 -0.28 -11.96
N ASN A 44 5.24 -0.32 -10.99
CA ASN A 44 6.39 -1.21 -11.04
C ASN A 44 5.90 -2.67 -10.98
N PRO A 45 6.33 -3.57 -11.88
CA PRO A 45 5.88 -4.96 -11.89
C PRO A 45 6.21 -5.74 -10.61
N ARG A 46 7.13 -5.22 -9.79
CA ARG A 46 7.49 -5.81 -8.48
C ARG A 46 6.59 -5.34 -7.33
N VAL A 47 5.65 -4.44 -7.58
CA VAL A 47 4.73 -3.90 -6.57
C VAL A 47 3.33 -4.42 -6.87
N ARG A 48 2.68 -5.05 -5.89
CA ARG A 48 1.27 -5.46 -5.98
C ARG A 48 0.47 -4.75 -4.90
N PHE A 49 -0.71 -4.28 -5.28
CA PHE A 49 -1.68 -3.72 -4.33
C PHE A 49 -2.77 -4.76 -4.09
N LEU A 50 -3.00 -5.08 -2.82
CA LEU A 50 -4.01 -6.02 -2.35
C LEU A 50 -4.97 -5.29 -1.41
N GLY A 51 -6.01 -4.69 -2.00
CA GLY A 51 -7.05 -4.00 -1.24
C GLY A 51 -8.08 -4.95 -0.64
N ASN A 52 -8.91 -4.42 0.25
CA ASN A 52 -9.96 -5.15 0.96
C ASN A 52 -9.43 -6.32 1.83
N ILE A 53 -8.23 -6.17 2.40
CA ILE A 53 -7.60 -7.12 3.33
C ILE A 53 -7.33 -6.41 4.66
N ASN A 54 -7.97 -6.88 5.73
CA ASN A 54 -7.87 -6.28 7.04
C ASN A 54 -6.88 -7.07 7.91
N VAL A 55 -5.64 -6.57 8.02
CA VAL A 55 -4.60 -7.18 8.86
C VAL A 55 -5.03 -7.15 10.33
N GLY A 56 -4.90 -8.29 11.02
CA GLY A 56 -5.40 -8.53 12.36
C GLY A 56 -6.82 -9.11 12.42
N ARG A 57 -7.57 -9.11 11.30
CA ARG A 57 -8.90 -9.74 11.21
C ARG A 57 -8.95 -10.85 10.16
N ASP A 58 -8.54 -10.53 8.93
CA ASP A 58 -8.59 -11.47 7.79
C ASP A 58 -7.29 -12.27 7.67
N VAL A 59 -6.16 -11.67 8.08
CA VAL A 59 -4.83 -12.30 8.16
C VAL A 59 -4.10 -11.78 9.39
N SER A 60 -3.42 -12.63 10.15
CA SER A 60 -2.66 -12.19 11.32
C SER A 60 -1.27 -11.67 10.93
N VAL A 61 -0.65 -10.85 11.78
CA VAL A 61 0.74 -10.41 11.55
C VAL A 61 1.71 -11.58 11.60
N ASP A 62 1.44 -12.60 12.42
CA ASP A 62 2.28 -13.79 12.51
C ASP A 62 2.21 -14.62 11.23
N ASP A 63 1.02 -14.73 10.60
CA ASP A 63 0.89 -15.34 9.28
C ASP A 63 1.72 -14.58 8.25
N LEU A 64 1.67 -13.24 8.24
CA LEU A 64 2.46 -12.43 7.30
C LEU A 64 3.97 -12.65 7.51
N LYS A 65 4.44 -12.72 8.76
CA LYS A 65 5.86 -12.98 9.07
C LYS A 65 6.35 -14.35 8.60
N GLN A 66 5.46 -15.34 8.48
CA GLN A 66 5.80 -16.66 7.95
C GLN A 66 5.94 -16.67 6.42
N HIS A 67 5.24 -15.76 5.72
CA HIS A 67 5.18 -15.74 4.25
C HIS A 67 6.07 -14.65 3.62
N TYR A 68 6.44 -13.63 4.38
CA TYR A 68 7.27 -12.51 3.92
C TYR A 68 8.59 -12.44 4.66
N HIS A 69 9.66 -12.12 3.94
CA HIS A 69 11.00 -11.91 4.52
C HIS A 69 11.03 -10.75 5.53
N ALA A 70 10.17 -9.74 5.34
CA ALA A 70 10.01 -8.61 6.25
C ALA A 70 8.57 -8.08 6.15
N VAL A 71 8.06 -7.57 7.27
CA VAL A 71 6.73 -6.93 7.36
C VAL A 71 6.91 -5.50 7.87
N LEU A 72 6.34 -4.53 7.15
CA LEU A 72 6.29 -3.13 7.55
C LEU A 72 4.86 -2.78 7.96
N LEU A 73 4.70 -2.24 9.17
CA LEU A 73 3.42 -1.82 9.74
C LEU A 73 3.25 -0.30 9.64
#